data_AF-A0A812N448-F1
#
_entry.id   AF-A0A812N448-F1
#
_cell.length_a   1.000
_cell.length_b   1.000
_cell.length_c   1.000
_cell.angle_alpha   90.00
_cell.angle_beta   90.00
_cell.angle_gamma   90.00
#
_symmetry.space_group_name_H-M   'P 1'
#
loop_
_entity.id
_entity.type
_entity.pdbx_description
1 polymer ?
#
loop_
_entity_poly.entity_id
_entity_poly.type
_entity_poly.pdbx_seq_one_letter_code
_entity_poly.pdbx_strand_id
1 'polypeptide(L)'
;GGFQGRANKLVDSCYSFWQGAIFPLLHEAFRQKGEEVALPKDHCWFAPQPLQTYILLACQHPNGGLRDKPGKSADFYHTCYALSGMAVSQYDVQGGTSVFGDPRNLLERTDIYYNVAVEKAERKCTYFNSLPPLSVDGRTVQGREGSGAAALLKRRVARNLQWRQVWDPRS
;
A
#
# COMPACT_ATOMS: atom_id res chain seq x y z
N GLY A 1 0.32 12.59 -14.40
CA GLY A 1 -0.03 12.24 -13.02
C GLY A 1 -0.14 10.74 -12.85
N GLY A 2 -1.08 10.10 -13.55
CA GLY A 2 -1.24 8.63 -13.51
C GLY A 2 -0.14 7.83 -14.22
N PHE A 3 -0.25 6.52 -14.11
CA PHE A 3 0.67 5.55 -14.71
C PHE A 3 0.11 4.91 -15.97
N GLN A 4 1.03 4.47 -16.85
CA GLN A 4 0.76 3.58 -17.96
C GLN A 4 1.27 2.18 -17.61
N GLY A 5 0.60 1.13 -18.10
CA GLY A 5 1.00 -0.25 -17.79
C GLY A 5 2.29 -0.69 -18.47
N ARG A 6 2.61 -0.08 -19.61
CA ARG A 6 3.76 -0.38 -20.47
C ARG A 6 4.23 0.89 -21.18
N ALA A 7 5.50 0.90 -21.60
CA ALA A 7 6.07 1.99 -22.37
C ALA A 7 5.24 2.32 -23.62
N ASN A 8 5.08 3.62 -23.91
CA ASN A 8 4.34 4.14 -25.06
C ASN A 8 2.87 3.71 -25.15
N LYS A 9 2.23 3.47 -23.99
CA LYS A 9 0.78 3.22 -23.90
C LYS A 9 0.11 4.31 -23.09
N LEU A 10 -1.22 4.40 -23.22
CA LEU A 10 -2.00 5.41 -22.52
C LEU A 10 -1.99 5.17 -21.01
N VAL A 11 -2.21 6.25 -20.28
CA VAL A 11 -2.49 6.24 -18.84
C VAL A 11 -3.77 5.47 -18.53
N ASP A 12 -3.81 4.82 -17.37
CA ASP A 12 -4.99 4.15 -16.83
C ASP A 12 -4.94 4.16 -15.29
N SER A 13 -6.06 4.51 -14.66
CA SER A 13 -6.15 4.63 -13.20
C SER A 13 -5.90 3.33 -12.45
N CYS A 14 -6.13 2.15 -13.03
CA CYS A 14 -5.83 0.89 -12.34
C CYS A 14 -4.31 0.72 -12.12
N TYR A 15 -3.47 1.29 -12.99
CA TYR A 15 -2.03 1.28 -12.81
C TYR A 15 -1.56 2.15 -11.64
N SER A 16 -2.43 2.97 -11.05
CA SER A 16 -2.13 3.68 -9.79
C SER A 16 -1.71 2.72 -8.69
N PHE A 17 -2.31 1.54 -8.60
CA PHE A 17 -1.85 0.50 -7.68
C PHE A 17 -0.80 -0.41 -8.32
N TRP A 18 -1.08 -0.98 -9.50
CA TRP A 18 -0.19 -1.98 -10.11
C TRP A 18 1.24 -1.47 -10.35
N GLN A 19 1.41 -0.19 -10.70
CA GLN A 19 2.72 0.44 -10.84
C GLN A 19 3.12 1.19 -9.57
N GLY A 20 2.20 1.92 -8.95
CA GLY A 20 2.51 2.73 -7.76
C GLY A 20 2.98 1.92 -6.55
N ALA A 21 2.48 0.69 -6.36
CA ALA A 21 2.89 -0.19 -5.26
C ALA A 21 4.30 -0.78 -5.45
N ILE A 22 4.86 -0.75 -6.66
CA ILE A 22 6.21 -1.28 -6.93
C ILE A 22 7.27 -0.47 -6.18
N PHE A 23 7.13 0.85 -6.09
CA PHE A 23 8.11 1.71 -5.43
C PHE A 23 8.33 1.38 -3.95
N PRO A 24 7.29 1.30 -3.09
CA PRO A 24 7.47 0.89 -1.70
C PRO A 24 7.88 -0.59 -1.56
N LEU A 25 7.51 -1.47 -2.50
CA LEU A 25 7.99 -2.86 -2.51
C LEU A 25 9.50 -2.94 -2.78
N LEU A 26 9.99 -2.23 -3.80
CA LEU A 26 11.42 -2.13 -4.11
C LEU A 26 12.20 -1.47 -2.98
N HIS A 27 11.65 -0.42 -2.38
CA HIS A 27 12.25 0.25 -1.23
C HIS A 27 12.49 -0.75 -0.10
N GLU A 28 11.46 -1.54 0.24
CA GLU A 28 11.55 -2.55 1.29
C GLU A 28 12.51 -3.69 0.91
N ALA A 29 12.57 -4.09 -0.36
CA ALA A 29 13.50 -5.11 -0.84
C ALA A 29 14.97 -4.66 -0.73
N PHE A 30 15.31 -3.45 -1.19
CA PHE A 30 16.67 -2.91 -1.07
C PHE A 30 17.07 -2.71 0.39
N ARG A 31 16.14 -2.22 1.22
CA ARG A 31 16.36 -2.08 2.67
C ARG A 31 16.70 -3.42 3.32
N GLN A 32 16.04 -4.51 2.93
CA GLN A 32 16.30 -5.84 3.48
C GLN A 32 17.62 -6.43 3.02
N LYS A 33 18.06 -6.13 1.80
CA LYS A 33 19.38 -6.55 1.32
C LYS A 33 20.53 -5.84 2.02
N GLY A 34 20.27 -4.69 2.66
CA GLY A 34 21.32 -3.89 3.29
C GLY A 34 22.28 -3.27 2.29
N GLU A 35 21.83 -3.04 1.04
CA GLU A 35 22.65 -2.36 0.05
C GLU A 35 22.97 -0.93 0.54
N GLU A 36 24.21 -0.44 0.33
CA GLU A 36 24.64 0.94 0.62
C GLU A 36 23.98 1.98 -0.30
N VAL A 37 22.74 1.74 -0.71
CA VAL A 37 21.96 2.66 -1.52
C VAL A 37 21.26 3.62 -0.57
N ALA A 38 21.47 4.92 -0.78
CA ALA A 38 20.71 5.95 -0.09
C ALA A 38 19.23 5.84 -0.51
N LEU A 39 18.43 5.17 0.32
CA LEU A 39 17.01 5.00 0.05
C LEU A 39 16.24 6.30 0.36
N PRO A 40 15.28 6.71 -0.50
CA PRO A 40 14.42 7.85 -0.21
C PRO A 40 13.69 7.65 1.12
N LYS A 41 13.62 8.71 1.92
CA LYS A 41 13.01 8.67 3.26
C LYS A 41 11.51 9.03 3.24
N ASP A 42 11.02 9.50 2.11
CA ASP A 42 9.68 10.01 1.85
C ASP A 42 8.89 9.04 0.95
N HIS A 43 8.15 9.54 -0.06
CA HIS A 43 7.28 8.76 -0.94
C HIS A 43 8.06 7.97 -2.02
N CYS A 44 9.18 7.35 -1.61
CA CYS A 44 10.05 6.54 -2.47
C CYS A 44 10.52 7.32 -3.71
N TRP A 45 10.26 6.78 -4.91
CA TRP A 45 10.69 7.34 -6.19
C TRP A 45 9.53 7.92 -7.01
N PHE A 46 8.39 8.25 -6.40
CA PHE A 46 7.31 8.92 -7.12
C PHE A 46 6.72 10.10 -6.34
N ALA A 47 6.32 11.13 -7.08
CA ALA A 47 5.67 12.29 -6.50
C ALA A 47 4.22 11.94 -6.13
N PRO A 48 3.81 12.06 -4.85
CA PRO A 48 2.51 11.60 -4.40
C PRO A 48 1.37 12.45 -4.95
N GLN A 49 1.52 13.79 -4.91
CA GLN A 49 0.46 14.73 -5.28
C GLN A 49 0.00 14.59 -6.75
N PRO A 50 0.89 14.50 -7.76
CA PRO A 50 0.46 14.32 -9.15
C PRO A 50 -0.41 13.07 -9.40
N LEU A 51 -0.19 11.97 -8.67
CA LEU A 51 -1.04 10.79 -8.78
C LEU A 51 -2.42 11.04 -8.14
N GLN A 52 -2.44 11.62 -6.94
CA GLN A 52 -3.69 11.97 -6.25
C GLN A 52 -4.53 12.95 -7.08
N THR A 53 -3.91 13.98 -7.66
CA THR A 53 -4.58 14.94 -8.55
C THR A 53 -5.16 14.24 -9.79
N TYR A 54 -4.44 13.29 -10.40
CA TYR A 54 -4.96 12.51 -11.54
C TYR A 54 -6.20 11.70 -11.15
N ILE A 55 -6.17 11.01 -10.01
CA ILE A 55 -7.27 10.18 -9.55
C ILE A 55 -8.49 11.06 -9.21
N LEU A 56 -8.29 12.11 -8.42
CA LEU A 56 -9.37 12.98 -7.97
C LEU A 56 -10.01 13.79 -9.10
N LEU A 57 -9.23 14.30 -10.05
CA LEU A 57 -9.76 15.21 -11.08
C LEU A 57 -10.14 14.50 -12.38
N ALA A 58 -9.49 13.39 -12.75
CA ALA A 58 -9.72 12.73 -14.04
C ALA A 58 -10.51 11.42 -13.92
N CYS A 59 -10.35 10.70 -12.79
CA CYS A 59 -10.79 9.31 -12.66
C CYS A 59 -12.07 9.14 -11.85
N GLN A 60 -12.56 10.16 -11.15
CA GLN A 60 -13.87 10.11 -10.49
C GLN A 60 -15.00 10.26 -11.51
N HIS A 61 -16.05 9.48 -11.33
CA HIS A 61 -17.27 9.61 -12.12
C HIS A 61 -18.33 10.42 -11.34
N PRO A 62 -19.06 11.35 -11.98
CA PRO A 62 -20.02 12.22 -11.27
C PRO A 62 -21.12 11.47 -10.50
N ASN A 63 -21.49 10.28 -10.96
CA ASN A 63 -22.51 9.44 -10.32
C ASN A 63 -21.93 8.40 -9.35
N GLY A 64 -20.66 8.57 -8.94
CA GLY A 64 -19.94 7.64 -8.07
C GLY A 64 -19.11 6.59 -8.81
N GLY A 65 -18.16 6.02 -8.07
CA GLY A 65 -17.14 5.10 -8.59
C GLY A 65 -15.98 5.82 -9.30
N LEU A 66 -14.93 5.05 -9.59
CA LEU A 66 -13.80 5.49 -10.40
C LEU A 66 -13.71 4.69 -11.71
N ARG A 67 -13.07 5.31 -12.69
CA ARG A 67 -12.90 4.81 -14.07
C ARG A 67 -11.44 4.82 -14.46
N ASP A 68 -11.12 4.14 -15.56
CA ASP A 68 -9.81 4.16 -16.24
C ASP A 68 -9.30 5.60 -16.47
N LYS A 69 -10.02 6.38 -17.28
CA LYS A 69 -9.64 7.73 -17.73
C LYS A 69 -10.90 8.52 -18.15
N PRO A 70 -10.82 9.84 -18.39
CA PRO A 70 -11.94 10.61 -18.95
C PRO A 70 -12.53 9.99 -20.21
N GLY A 71 -13.87 9.99 -20.30
CA GLY A 71 -14.61 9.38 -21.41
C GLY A 71 -14.87 7.87 -21.26
N LYS A 72 -14.39 7.22 -20.19
CA LYS A 72 -14.76 5.84 -19.84
C LYS A 72 -15.82 5.80 -18.73
N SER A 73 -16.57 4.70 -18.68
CA SER A 73 -17.50 4.41 -17.59
C SER A 73 -16.75 4.02 -16.32
N ALA A 74 -17.36 4.25 -15.16
CA ALA A 74 -16.86 3.72 -13.89
C ALA A 74 -17.21 2.24 -13.73
N ASP A 75 -16.36 1.52 -13.00
CA ASP A 75 -16.58 0.12 -12.62
C ASP A 75 -15.88 -0.20 -11.30
N PHE A 76 -16.20 -1.37 -10.72
CA PHE A 76 -15.66 -1.78 -9.42
C PHE A 76 -14.16 -2.06 -9.46
N TYR A 77 -13.62 -2.49 -10.60
CA TYR A 77 -12.21 -2.80 -10.76
C TYR A 77 -11.37 -1.51 -10.67
N HIS A 78 -11.70 -0.49 -11.47
CA HIS A 78 -11.03 0.80 -11.41
C HIS A 78 -11.30 1.53 -10.10
N THR A 79 -12.50 1.41 -9.54
CA THR A 79 -12.79 1.93 -8.19
C THR A 79 -11.83 1.36 -7.16
N CYS A 80 -11.65 0.04 -7.14
CA CYS A 80 -10.72 -0.62 -6.23
C CYS A 80 -9.27 -0.15 -6.46
N TYR A 81 -8.73 -0.33 -7.66
CA TYR A 81 -7.30 -0.11 -7.89
C TYR A 81 -6.89 1.38 -7.93
N ALA A 82 -7.79 2.28 -8.32
CA ALA A 82 -7.52 3.71 -8.22
C ALA A 82 -7.46 4.13 -6.73
N LEU A 83 -8.41 3.70 -5.89
CA LEU A 83 -8.38 4.00 -4.45
C LEU A 83 -7.17 3.36 -3.75
N SER A 84 -6.86 2.10 -4.07
CA SER A 84 -5.65 1.43 -3.55
C SER A 84 -4.37 2.19 -3.92
N GLY A 85 -4.25 2.63 -5.17
CA GLY A 85 -3.11 3.44 -5.62
C GLY A 85 -3.04 4.81 -4.95
N MET A 86 -4.21 5.45 -4.75
CA MET A 86 -4.30 6.71 -4.02
C MET A 86 -3.83 6.53 -2.56
N ALA A 87 -4.29 5.47 -1.87
CA ALA A 87 -3.84 5.14 -0.53
C ALA A 87 -2.33 4.90 -0.49
N VAL A 88 -1.75 4.16 -1.44
CA VAL A 88 -0.28 3.98 -1.55
C VAL A 88 0.44 5.33 -1.65
N SER A 89 -0.10 6.28 -2.41
CA SER A 89 0.51 7.61 -2.58
C SER A 89 0.34 8.56 -1.40
N GLN A 90 -0.49 8.22 -0.42
CA GLN A 90 -0.75 9.11 0.71
C GLN A 90 0.17 8.85 1.90
N TYR A 91 0.88 7.72 1.95
CA TYR A 91 1.73 7.35 3.08
C TYR A 91 3.17 7.12 2.64
N ASP A 92 4.11 7.81 3.28
CA ASP A 92 5.52 7.55 3.09
C ASP A 92 6.01 6.27 3.81
N VAL A 93 7.29 5.94 3.61
CA VAL A 93 7.93 4.75 4.21
C VAL A 93 8.07 4.85 5.74
N GLN A 94 7.94 6.05 6.30
CA GLN A 94 7.97 6.34 7.73
C GLN A 94 6.57 6.31 8.36
N GLY A 95 5.51 6.46 7.56
CA GLY A 95 4.12 6.59 8.00
C GLY A 95 3.60 8.03 7.97
N GLY A 96 4.41 9.01 7.56
CA GLY A 96 3.97 10.37 7.32
C GLY A 96 2.99 10.44 6.15
N THR A 97 2.07 11.41 6.20
CA THR A 97 1.00 11.53 5.20
C THR A 97 1.22 12.70 4.25
N SER A 98 0.85 12.51 2.98
CA SER A 98 0.72 13.57 1.98
C SER A 98 -0.67 13.50 1.37
N VAL A 99 -1.52 14.49 1.62
CA VAL A 99 -2.90 14.52 1.14
C VAL A 99 -3.08 15.72 0.23
N PHE A 100 -3.53 15.48 -1.01
CA PHE A 100 -3.89 16.52 -1.94
C PHE A 100 -5.34 16.98 -1.73
N GLY A 101 -5.53 18.29 -1.58
CA GLY A 101 -6.85 18.91 -1.41
C GLY A 101 -7.37 18.80 0.03
N ASP A 102 -8.64 18.42 0.18
CA ASP A 102 -9.30 18.34 1.48
C ASP A 102 -8.69 17.22 2.35
N PRO A 103 -8.40 17.46 3.65
CA PRO A 103 -7.89 16.43 4.55
C PRO A 103 -8.76 15.17 4.63
N ARG A 104 -10.07 15.27 4.34
CA ARG A 104 -11.00 14.13 4.28
C ARG A 104 -10.72 13.18 3.11
N ASN A 105 -9.86 13.56 2.17
CA ASN A 105 -9.41 12.68 1.09
C ASN A 105 -8.45 11.59 1.58
N LEU A 106 -7.99 11.64 2.84
CA LEU A 106 -7.12 10.61 3.41
C LEU A 106 -7.85 9.25 3.44
N LEU A 107 -7.27 8.25 2.77
CA LEU A 107 -7.76 6.88 2.74
C LEU A 107 -7.02 6.04 3.77
N GLU A 108 -7.67 4.98 4.25
CA GLU A 108 -7.03 3.95 5.07
C GLU A 108 -5.79 3.36 4.38
N ARG A 109 -4.73 3.14 5.15
CA ARG A 109 -3.47 2.61 4.61
C ARG A 109 -3.66 1.18 4.11
N THR A 110 -3.33 0.95 2.84
CA THR A 110 -3.30 -0.40 2.24
C THR A 110 -1.95 -1.09 2.43
N ASP A 111 -1.98 -2.40 2.59
CA ASP A 111 -0.82 -3.27 2.61
C ASP A 111 -0.30 -3.49 1.19
N ILE A 112 0.99 -3.22 0.97
CA ILE A 112 1.62 -3.25 -0.36
C ILE A 112 1.82 -4.67 -0.92
N TYR A 113 1.69 -5.72 -0.10
CA TYR A 113 1.76 -7.11 -0.55
C TYR A 113 0.37 -7.68 -0.85
N TYR A 114 -0.63 -7.31 -0.04
CA TYR A 114 -1.94 -7.95 -0.06
C TYR A 114 -3.08 -7.07 -0.61
N ASN A 115 -2.85 -5.78 -0.82
CA ASN A 115 -3.87 -4.80 -1.19
C ASN A 115 -5.14 -4.83 -0.33
N VAL A 116 -4.96 -4.98 0.98
CA VAL A 116 -6.02 -4.86 1.99
C VAL A 116 -5.56 -3.87 3.05
N ALA A 117 -6.47 -3.33 3.86
CA ALA A 117 -6.07 -2.47 4.97
C ALA A 117 -4.99 -3.14 5.83
N VAL A 118 -3.95 -2.37 6.23
CA VAL A 118 -2.80 -2.89 7.00
C VAL A 118 -3.25 -3.64 8.26
N GLU A 119 -4.26 -3.12 8.95
CA GLU A 119 -4.87 -3.77 10.12
C GLU A 119 -5.38 -5.19 9.80
N LYS A 120 -5.98 -5.41 8.63
CA LYS A 120 -6.51 -6.72 8.23
C LYS A 120 -5.39 -7.70 7.90
N ALA A 121 -4.32 -7.23 7.24
CA ALA A 121 -3.14 -8.03 7.01
C ALA A 121 -2.48 -8.47 8.34
N GLU A 122 -2.37 -7.55 9.31
CA GLU A 122 -1.87 -7.84 10.66
C GLU A 122 -2.74 -8.87 11.40
N ARG A 123 -4.06 -8.67 11.42
CA ARG A 123 -5.00 -9.60 12.07
C ARG A 123 -4.94 -11.00 11.45
N LYS A 124 -4.87 -11.09 10.12
CA LYS A 124 -4.69 -12.34 9.38
C LYS A 124 -3.43 -13.07 9.88
N CYS A 125 -2.28 -12.39 9.89
CA CYS A 125 -1.01 -12.98 10.32
C CYS A 125 -1.08 -13.47 11.78
N THR A 126 -1.61 -12.66 12.69
CA THR A 126 -1.77 -13.05 14.11
C THR A 126 -2.65 -14.29 14.25
N TYR A 127 -3.80 -14.32 13.56
CA TYR A 127 -4.72 -15.45 13.64
C TYR A 127 -4.08 -16.75 13.14
N PHE A 128 -3.55 -16.79 11.91
CA PHE A 128 -2.99 -18.02 11.36
C PHE A 128 -1.71 -18.49 12.06
N ASN A 129 -0.91 -17.58 12.65
CA ASN A 129 0.26 -17.96 13.45
C ASN A 129 -0.13 -18.60 14.80
N SER A 130 -1.34 -18.35 15.30
CA SER A 130 -1.84 -18.94 16.55
C SER A 130 -2.41 -20.35 16.36
N LEU A 131 -2.71 -20.74 15.12
CA LEU A 131 -3.28 -22.05 14.82
C LEU A 131 -2.20 -23.15 14.82
N PRO A 132 -2.54 -24.39 15.21
CA PRO A 132 -1.64 -25.51 15.06
C PRO A 132 -1.34 -25.78 13.58
N PRO A 133 -0.18 -26.36 13.26
CA PRO A 133 0.12 -26.83 11.91
C PRO A 133 -0.94 -27.83 11.39
N LEU A 134 -1.16 -27.83 10.08
CA LEU A 134 -2.04 -28.77 9.40
C LEU A 134 -1.29 -30.09 9.15
N SER A 135 -1.99 -31.22 9.24
CA SER A 135 -1.48 -32.51 8.78
C SER A 135 -2.05 -32.80 7.39
N VAL A 136 -1.20 -32.88 6.37
CA VAL A 136 -1.56 -33.17 4.98
C VAL A 136 -0.69 -34.32 4.50
N ASP A 137 -1.29 -35.46 4.17
CA ASP A 137 -0.60 -36.68 3.72
C ASP A 137 0.55 -37.13 4.65
N GLY A 138 0.32 -37.03 5.97
CA GLY A 138 1.32 -37.37 6.99
C GLY A 138 2.44 -36.34 7.16
N ARG A 139 2.38 -35.20 6.46
CA ARG A 139 3.32 -34.08 6.60
C ARG A 139 2.70 -32.95 7.41
N THR A 140 3.50 -32.41 8.33
CA THR A 140 3.15 -31.21 9.08
C THR A 140 3.43 -29.97 8.22
N VAL A 141 2.38 -29.21 7.90
CA VAL A 141 2.44 -28.01 7.06
C VAL A 141 1.96 -26.81 7.87
N GLN A 142 2.72 -25.72 7.86
CA GLN A 142 2.31 -24.45 8.43
C GLN A 142 2.60 -23.33 7.43
N GLY A 143 1.56 -22.55 7.09
CA GLY A 143 1.72 -21.38 6.25
C GLY A 143 2.63 -20.37 6.92
N ARG A 144 3.65 -19.88 6.20
CA ARG A 144 4.50 -18.78 6.65
C ARG A 144 4.47 -17.69 5.59
N GLU A 145 4.41 -16.45 6.07
CA GLU A 145 4.60 -15.27 5.25
C GLU A 145 5.97 -15.31 4.55
N GLY A 146 6.03 -14.80 3.31
CA GLY A 146 7.30 -14.58 2.65
C GLY A 146 8.19 -13.65 3.48
N SER A 147 9.51 -13.81 3.38
CA SER A 147 10.49 -13.03 4.17
C SER A 147 10.27 -11.52 4.04
N GLY A 148 9.93 -11.05 2.83
CA GLY A 148 9.61 -9.65 2.55
C GLY A 148 8.44 -9.10 3.37
N ALA A 149 7.29 -9.79 3.31
CA ALA A 149 6.08 -9.41 4.04
C ALA A 149 6.28 -9.52 5.56
N ALA A 150 6.94 -10.59 6.02
CA ALA A 150 7.23 -10.80 7.44
C ALA A 150 8.14 -9.70 8.01
N ALA A 151 9.16 -9.26 7.27
CA ALA A 151 10.06 -8.19 7.70
C ALA A 151 9.37 -6.83 7.78
N LEU A 152 8.51 -6.51 6.80
CA LEU A 152 7.72 -5.26 6.83
C LEU A 152 6.77 -5.23 8.03
N LEU A 153 6.08 -6.34 8.29
CA LEU A 153 5.18 -6.50 9.44
C LEU A 153 5.91 -6.26 10.77
N LYS A 154 7.07 -6.91 10.98
CA LYS A 154 7.90 -6.72 12.17
C LYS A 154 8.28 -5.25 12.38
N ARG A 155 8.66 -4.54 11.30
CA ARG A 155 9.02 -3.11 11.34
C ARG A 155 7.85 -2.22 11.73
N ARG A 156 6.62 -2.55 11.31
CA ARG A 156 5.40 -1.80 11.69
C ARG A 156 5.07 -2.02 13.16
N VAL A 157 5.09 -3.27 13.63
CA VAL A 157 4.86 -3.60 15.04
C VAL A 157 5.86 -2.91 15.95
N ALA A 158 7.16 -2.95 15.62
CA ALA A 158 8.20 -2.28 16.37
C ALA A 158 7.96 -0.76 16.49
N ARG A 159 7.51 -0.12 15.40
CA ARG A 159 7.16 1.31 15.41
C ARG A 159 5.89 1.60 16.20
N ASN A 160 4.85 0.77 16.10
CA ASN A 160 3.64 0.94 16.90
C ASN A 160 3.93 0.80 18.42
N LEU A 161 4.85 -0.09 18.80
CA LEU A 161 5.32 -0.21 20.19
C LEU A 161 6.10 1.04 20.62
N GLN A 162 6.98 1.57 19.77
CA GLN A 162 7.72 2.80 20.04
C GLN A 162 6.78 4.01 20.19
N TRP A 163 5.76 4.16 19.33
CA TRP A 163 4.74 5.21 19.46
C TRP A 163 3.94 5.09 20.76
N ARG A 164 3.58 3.87 21.19
CA ARG A 164 2.87 3.64 22.45
C ARG A 164 3.73 3.91 23.69
N GLN A 165 5.05 3.78 23.60
CA GLN A 165 5.97 4.14 24.69
C GLN A 165 6.20 5.65 24.79
N VAL A 166 6.08 6.39 23.67
CA VAL A 166 6.20 7.86 23.63
C VAL A 166 4.89 8.55 24.05
N TRP A 167 3.76 7.84 23.93
CA TRP A 167 2.43 8.32 24.32
C TRP A 167 1.84 7.38 25.40
N ASP A 168 2.46 7.35 26.58
CA ASP A 168 1.77 6.90 27.80
C ASP A 168 1.09 8.14 28.42
N PRO A 169 -0.26 8.25 28.37
CA PRO A 169 -0.96 9.35 29.03
C PRO A 169 -0.87 9.31 30.57
N ARG A 170 -0.07 8.41 31.15
CA ARG A 170 0.26 8.32 32.58
C ARG A 170 1.74 8.56 32.91
N SER A 171 2.58 9.01 31.97
CA SER A 171 3.95 9.49 32.25
C SER A 171 4.01 11.01 32.33
#